data_AF-A0A1J0D004-F1
#
_entry.id   AF-A0A1J0D004-F1
#
_cell.length_a   1.000
_cell.length_b   1.000
_cell.length_c   1.000
_cell.angle_alpha   90.00
_cell.angle_beta   90.00
_cell.angle_gamma   90.00
#
_symmetry.space_group_name_H-M   'P 1'
#
loop_
_entity.id
_entity.type
_entity.pdbx_description
1 polymer ?
#
loop_
_entity_poly.entity_id
_entity_poly.type
_entity_poly.pdbx_seq_one_letter_code
_entity_poly.pdbx_strand_id
1 'polypeptide(L)'
;MTNKNKYDKNKQIRALMPNLIHSLDGSSLSLLYNKLDIIYNAPQFLCVHDCFGTTFDKVSTLKTILTSVYMEMYSYDQYLQEFDKNIINYIEQTGKVIDKEKRFVSQPWQIDHHHIWF
;
A
#
# COMPACT_ATOMS: atom_id res chain seq x y z
N MET A 1 -13.39 0.05 -26.88
CA MET A 1 -12.09 0.63 -26.50
C MET A 1 -12.29 1.56 -25.32
N THR A 2 -11.71 1.25 -24.15
CA THR A 2 -11.78 2.12 -22.96
C THR A 2 -10.93 3.35 -23.21
N ASN A 3 -11.52 4.54 -23.10
CA ASN A 3 -10.81 5.81 -23.23
C ASN A 3 -9.84 5.94 -22.04
N LYS A 4 -8.54 5.67 -22.27
CA LYS A 4 -7.50 5.64 -21.22
C LYS A 4 -7.36 6.96 -20.46
N ASN A 5 -7.86 8.06 -21.02
CA ASN A 5 -7.79 9.39 -20.42
C ASN A 5 -8.96 9.71 -19.47
N LYS A 6 -9.98 8.84 -19.38
CA LYS A 6 -11.14 9.07 -18.50
C LYS A 6 -10.89 8.42 -17.13
N TYR A 7 -10.69 9.25 -16.12
CA TYR A 7 -10.67 8.82 -14.72
C TYR A 7 -12.03 8.21 -14.33
N ASP A 8 -12.03 6.96 -13.89
CA ASP A 8 -13.23 6.27 -13.41
C ASP A 8 -13.19 6.16 -11.88
N LYS A 9 -13.88 7.08 -11.21
CA LYS A 9 -13.97 7.14 -9.75
C LYS A 9 -14.51 5.84 -9.15
N ASN A 10 -15.51 5.23 -9.78
CA ASN A 10 -16.15 4.02 -9.26
C ASN A 10 -15.20 2.83 -9.35
N LYS A 11 -14.41 2.75 -10.42
CA LYS A 11 -13.34 1.76 -10.53
C LYS A 11 -12.28 1.95 -9.46
N GLN A 12 -11.82 3.18 -9.21
CA GLN A 12 -10.81 3.46 -8.19
C GLN A 12 -11.28 3.05 -6.79
N ILE A 13 -12.50 3.40 -6.41
CA ILE A 13 -13.08 3.03 -5.11
C ILE A 13 -13.09 1.50 -4.93
N ARG A 14 -13.55 0.75 -5.93
CA ARG A 14 -13.61 -0.73 -5.85
C ARG A 14 -12.23 -1.39 -5.91
N ALA A 15 -11.26 -0.77 -6.58
CA ALA A 15 -9.93 -1.34 -6.77
C ALA A 15 -8.96 -1.02 -5.62
N LEU A 16 -9.24 0.00 -4.81
CA LEU A 16 -8.29 0.49 -3.80
C LEU A 16 -7.90 -0.59 -2.79
N MET A 17 -8.87 -1.25 -2.14
CA MET A 17 -8.59 -2.27 -1.13
C MET A 17 -7.95 -3.53 -1.69
N PRO A 18 -8.45 -4.14 -2.79
CA PRO A 18 -7.76 -5.29 -3.40
C PRO A 18 -6.31 -4.99 -3.78
N ASN A 19 -6.04 -3.80 -4.35
CA ASN A 19 -4.69 -3.42 -4.73
C ASN A 19 -3.80 -3.15 -3.52
N LEU A 20 -4.34 -2.61 -2.42
CA LEU A 20 -3.61 -2.45 -1.17
C LEU A 20 -3.17 -3.82 -0.61
N ILE A 21 -4.08 -4.79 -0.52
CA ILE A 21 -3.76 -6.14 -0.04
C ILE A 21 -2.72 -6.81 -0.93
N HIS A 22 -2.87 -6.77 -2.26
CA HIS A 22 -1.86 -7.32 -3.17
C HIS A 22 -0.49 -6.63 -3.04
N SER A 23 -0.47 -5.34 -2.70
CA SER A 23 0.79 -4.62 -2.43
C SER A 23 1.44 -5.09 -1.14
N LEU A 24 0.64 -5.40 -0.11
CA LEU A 24 1.13 -5.99 1.13
C LEU A 24 1.64 -7.42 0.90
N ASP A 25 0.96 -8.23 0.11
CA ASP A 25 1.44 -9.58 -0.25
C ASP A 25 2.78 -9.52 -1.01
N GLY A 26 2.95 -8.58 -1.93
CA GLY A 26 4.26 -8.34 -2.58
C GLY A 26 5.34 -7.85 -1.62
N SER A 27 4.95 -7.07 -0.61
CA SER A 27 5.86 -6.58 0.43
C SER A 27 6.32 -7.71 1.35
N SER A 28 5.43 -8.64 1.71
CA SER A 28 5.78 -9.81 2.53
C SER A 28 6.81 -10.69 1.83
N LEU A 29 6.66 -10.89 0.50
CA LEU A 29 7.65 -11.60 -0.32
C LEU A 29 9.03 -10.92 -0.27
N SER A 30 9.06 -9.59 -0.40
CA SER A 30 10.32 -8.83 -0.36
C SER A 30 11.00 -8.90 1.01
N LEU A 31 10.24 -8.77 2.09
CA LEU A 31 10.74 -8.90 3.47
C LEU A 31 11.22 -10.32 3.77
N LEU A 32 10.50 -11.34 3.30
CA LEU A 32 10.90 -12.73 3.40
C LEU A 32 12.25 -12.96 2.72
N TYR A 33 12.42 -12.47 1.49
CA TYR A 33 13.68 -12.58 0.76
C TYR A 33 14.83 -11.98 1.56
N ASN A 34 14.67 -10.74 2.05
CA ASN A 34 15.71 -10.06 2.83
C ASN A 34 16.10 -10.83 4.09
N LYS A 35 15.12 -11.36 4.84
CA LYS A 35 15.40 -12.15 6.06
C LYS A 35 16.11 -13.47 5.74
N LEU A 36 15.72 -14.14 4.65
CA LEU A 36 16.39 -15.38 4.23
C LEU A 36 17.79 -15.12 3.67
N ASP A 37 18.03 -13.97 3.04
CA ASP A 37 19.32 -13.64 2.44
C ASP A 37 20.41 -13.46 3.51
N ILE A 38 20.04 -12.87 4.64
CA ILE A 38 20.90 -12.77 5.83
C ILE A 38 21.33 -14.16 6.35
N ILE A 39 20.48 -15.18 6.19
CA ILE A 39 20.73 -16.53 6.72
C ILE A 39 21.51 -17.39 5.71
N TYR A 40 21.13 -17.33 4.44
CA TYR A 40 21.57 -18.29 3.42
C TYR A 40 22.47 -17.70 2.33
N ASN A 41 22.65 -16.37 2.28
CA ASN A 41 23.48 -15.67 1.30
C ASN A 41 23.16 -16.11 -0.14
N ALA A 42 22.00 -15.67 -0.66
CA ALA A 42 21.21 -16.19 -1.79
C ALA A 42 20.08 -17.19 -1.41
N PRO A 43 18.87 -16.70 -1.08
CA PRO A 43 17.71 -17.51 -0.78
C PRO A 43 17.28 -18.37 -1.97
N GLN A 44 16.96 -19.64 -1.70
CA GLN A 44 16.32 -20.52 -2.69
C GLN A 44 14.94 -20.93 -2.20
N PHE A 45 13.92 -20.27 -2.74
CA PHE A 45 12.52 -20.61 -2.52
C PHE A 45 11.71 -20.26 -3.77
N LEU A 46 10.60 -20.96 -3.94
CA LEU A 46 9.58 -20.71 -4.95
C LEU A 46 8.47 -19.86 -4.32
N CYS A 47 7.99 -18.86 -5.04
CA CYS A 47 6.79 -18.11 -4.68
C CYS A 47 5.86 -18.02 -5.88
N VAL A 48 4.60 -18.39 -5.69
CA VAL A 48 3.51 -18.18 -6.63
C VAL A 48 2.38 -17.50 -5.89
N HIS A 49 2.27 -16.18 -6.04
CA HIS A 49 1.36 -15.32 -5.26
C HIS A 49 1.56 -15.48 -3.74
N ASP A 50 0.63 -16.15 -3.07
CA ASP A 50 0.60 -16.42 -1.63
C ASP A 50 1.09 -17.83 -1.28
N CYS A 51 1.55 -18.60 -2.27
CA CYS A 51 2.08 -19.93 -2.09
C CYS A 51 3.62 -19.92 -2.08
N PHE A 52 4.22 -20.44 -1.00
CA PHE A 52 5.67 -20.49 -0.81
C PHE A 52 6.17 -21.93 -0.72
N GLY A 53 7.25 -22.24 -1.44
CA GLY A 53 7.88 -23.56 -1.46
C GLY A 53 9.40 -23.48 -1.34
N THR A 54 10.04 -24.51 -0.79
CA THR A 54 11.50 -24.63 -0.70
C THR A 54 11.90 -26.10 -0.60
N THR A 55 13.21 -26.38 -0.51
CA THR A 55 13.73 -27.73 -0.28
C THR A 55 13.37 -28.23 1.12
N PHE A 56 13.20 -29.54 1.28
CA PHE A 56 12.65 -30.15 2.51
C PHE A 56 13.40 -29.73 3.78
N ASP A 57 14.73 -29.64 3.71
CA ASP A 57 15.61 -29.23 4.81
C ASP A 57 15.36 -27.78 5.29
N LYS A 58 14.77 -26.93 4.45
CA LYS A 58 14.53 -25.50 4.73
C LYS A 58 13.07 -25.18 5.05
N VAL A 59 12.14 -26.12 4.93
CA VAL A 59 10.69 -25.89 5.12
C VAL A 59 10.39 -25.31 6.50
N SER A 60 11.03 -25.82 7.55
CA SER A 60 10.81 -25.33 8.91
C SER A 60 11.27 -23.88 9.09
N THR A 61 12.44 -23.54 8.54
CA THR A 61 12.96 -22.17 8.53
C THR A 61 12.05 -21.24 7.73
N LEU A 62 11.67 -21.64 6.50
CA LEU A 62 10.76 -20.87 5.66
C LEU A 62 9.46 -20.55 6.40
N LYS A 63 8.83 -21.57 7.00
CA LYS A 63 7.59 -21.39 7.77
C LYS A 63 7.78 -20.38 8.92
N THR A 64 8.85 -20.53 9.68
CA THR A 64 9.15 -19.68 10.85
C THR A 64 9.37 -18.23 10.43
N ILE A 65 10.20 -17.99 9.42
CA ILE A 65 10.51 -16.64 8.93
C ILE A 65 9.28 -16.01 8.28
N LEU A 66 8.53 -16.75 7.47
CA LEU A 66 7.29 -16.26 6.85
C LEU A 66 6.26 -15.83 7.90
N THR A 67 6.06 -16.63 8.95
CA THR A 67 5.20 -16.23 10.07
C THR A 67 5.70 -14.96 10.74
N SER A 68 7.01 -14.83 10.98
CA SER A 68 7.59 -13.61 11.55
C SER A 68 7.38 -12.38 10.66
N VAL A 69 7.49 -12.50 9.33
CA VAL A 69 7.24 -11.39 8.40
C VAL A 69 5.80 -10.90 8.52
N TYR A 70 4.83 -11.82 8.48
CA TYR A 70 3.42 -11.44 8.60
C TYR A 70 3.10 -10.84 9.96
N MET A 71 3.69 -11.38 11.04
CA MET A 71 3.57 -10.78 12.36
C MET A 71 4.11 -9.36 12.39
N GLU A 72 5.33 -9.12 11.88
CA GLU A 72 5.95 -7.79 11.85
C GLU A 72 5.10 -6.79 11.05
N MET A 73 4.62 -7.18 9.87
CA MET A 73 3.79 -6.32 9.03
C MET A 73 2.46 -5.94 9.69
N TYR A 74 1.75 -6.91 10.28
CA TYR A 74 0.41 -6.69 10.80
C TYR A 74 0.35 -6.31 12.28
N SER A 75 1.47 -6.44 13.01
CA SER A 75 1.58 -5.92 14.38
C SER A 75 1.82 -4.42 14.42
N TYR A 76 2.23 -3.81 13.30
CA TYR A 76 2.25 -2.36 13.17
C TYR A 76 0.84 -1.83 12.97
N ASP A 77 0.24 -1.27 14.02
CA ASP A 77 -1.16 -0.82 14.04
C ASP A 77 -1.40 0.51 13.29
N GLN A 78 -0.34 1.28 13.03
CA GLN A 78 -0.44 2.60 12.42
C GLN A 78 -0.41 2.59 10.88
N TYR A 79 -0.20 1.45 10.22
CA TYR A 79 0.00 1.40 8.77
C TYR A 79 -1.14 2.01 7.94
N LEU A 80 -2.40 1.83 8.37
CA LEU A 80 -3.56 2.42 7.68
C LEU A 80 -3.62 3.95 7.87
N GLN A 81 -3.22 4.43 9.05
CA GLN A 81 -3.20 5.86 9.37
C GLN A 81 -2.10 6.56 8.57
N GLU A 82 -0.94 5.91 8.42
CA GLU A 82 0.13 6.39 7.55
C GLU A 82 -0.25 6.35 6.08
N PHE A 83 -0.90 5.28 5.63
CA PHE A 83 -1.39 5.17 4.26
C PHE A 83 -2.36 6.32 3.92
N ASP A 84 -3.32 6.58 4.81
CA ASP A 84 -4.27 7.69 4.68
C ASP A 84 -3.56 9.06 4.66
N LYS A 85 -2.65 9.30 5.61
CA LYS A 85 -1.84 10.51 5.69
C LYS A 85 -1.02 10.73 4.40
N ASN A 86 -0.41 9.67 3.87
CA ASN A 86 0.37 9.74 2.65
C ASN A 86 -0.47 10.10 1.43
N ILE A 87 -1.70 9.58 1.32
CA ILE A 87 -2.65 9.96 0.27
C ILE A 87 -3.00 11.45 0.37
N ILE A 88 -3.33 11.95 1.56
CA ILE A 88 -3.67 13.36 1.78
C ILE A 88 -2.49 14.24 1.39
N ASN A 89 -1.29 13.96 1.91
CA ASN A 89 -0.08 14.72 1.62
C ASN A 89 0.22 14.75 0.12
N TYR A 90 0.06 13.62 -0.58
CA TYR A 90 0.26 13.57 -2.03
C TYR A 90 -0.74 14.44 -2.78
N ILE A 91 -2.01 14.46 -2.37
CA ILE A 91 -3.02 15.33 -2.99
C ILE A 91 -2.69 16.81 -2.72
N GLU A 92 -2.26 17.18 -1.51
CA GLU A 92 -1.84 18.56 -1.20
C GLU A 92 -0.67 19.02 -2.08
N GLN A 93 0.31 18.14 -2.32
CA GLN A 93 1.44 18.41 -3.22
C GLN A 93 1.03 18.66 -4.68
N THR A 94 -0.16 18.22 -5.11
CA THR A 94 -0.70 18.55 -6.44
C THR A 94 -1.24 19.99 -6.55
N GLY A 95 -1.16 20.78 -5.48
CA GLY A 95 -1.64 22.17 -5.45
C GLY A 95 -3.14 22.29 -5.13
N LYS A 96 -3.78 21.20 -4.68
CA LYS A 96 -5.19 21.21 -4.24
C LYS A 96 -5.28 21.50 -2.75
N VAL A 97 -6.35 22.17 -2.34
CA VAL A 97 -6.62 22.45 -0.93
C VAL A 97 -7.55 21.38 -0.37
N ILE A 98 -7.24 20.88 0.82
CA ILE A 98 -7.98 19.79 1.47
C ILE A 98 -8.50 20.26 2.82
N ASP A 99 -9.82 20.15 3.01
CA ASP A 99 -10.43 20.18 4.34
C ASP A 99 -10.23 18.80 4.97
N LYS A 100 -9.32 18.70 5.96
CA LYS A 100 -8.92 17.44 6.59
C LYS A 100 -10.01 16.81 7.44
N GLU A 101 -10.91 17.62 8.00
CA GLU A 101 -12.04 17.13 8.81
C GLU A 101 -13.17 16.61 7.93
N LYS A 102 -13.53 17.37 6.89
CA LYS A 102 -14.63 17.00 5.98
C LYS A 102 -14.20 16.10 4.82
N ARG A 103 -12.89 15.84 4.68
CA ARG A 103 -12.28 15.09 3.58
C ARG A 103 -12.71 15.61 2.20
N PHE A 104 -12.82 16.93 2.09
CA PHE A 104 -13.22 17.60 0.85
C PHE A 104 -12.01 18.21 0.16
N VAL A 105 -11.92 18.05 -1.16
CA VAL A 105 -10.83 18.58 -1.97
C VAL A 105 -11.37 19.68 -2.87
N SER A 106 -10.81 20.87 -2.78
CA SER A 106 -11.16 22.03 -3.61
C SER A 106 -9.95 22.53 -4.38
N GLN A 107 -10.22 23.27 -5.46
CA GLN A 107 -9.19 24.05 -6.13
C GLN A 107 -8.92 25.33 -5.32
N PRO A 108 -7.69 25.87 -5.32
CA PRO A 108 -7.35 27.08 -4.57
C PRO A 108 -8.30 28.25 -4.82
N TRP A 109 -8.66 28.49 -6.08
CA TRP A 109 -9.56 29.58 -6.50
C TRP A 109 -11.03 29.38 -6.11
N GLN A 110 -11.44 28.18 -5.70
CA GLN A 110 -12.82 27.95 -5.25
C GLN A 110 -13.05 28.41 -3.80
N ILE A 111 -11.99 28.67 -3.04
CA ILE A 111 -12.08 29.11 -1.64
C ILE A 111 -12.25 30.64 -1.56
N ASP A 112 -11.67 31.39 -2.51
CA ASP A 112 -11.67 32.85 -2.51
C ASP A 112 -13.05 33.48 -2.82
N HIS A 113 -14.00 32.74 -3.39
CA HIS A 113 -15.32 33.26 -3.75
C HIS A 113 -16.32 33.34 -2.59
N HIS A 114 -15.94 32.93 -1.37
CA HIS A 114 -16.79 33.05 -0.19
C HIS A 114 -16.50 34.29 0.67
N HIS A 115 -15.54 35.15 0.29
CA HIS A 115 -15.17 36.34 1.06
C HIS A 115 -15.20 37.68 0.29
N ILE A 116 -15.79 37.73 -0.91
CA ILE A 116 -15.95 38.99 -1.64
C ILE A 116 -17.37 39.12 -2.19
N TRP A 117 -18.26 39.68 -1.36
CA TRP A 117 -19.42 40.47 -1.78
C TRP A 117 -19.59 41.61 -0.77
N PHE A 118 -19.10 42.80 -1.12
CA PHE A 118 -19.76 44.06 -0.74
C PHE A 118 -20.77 44.39 -1.84
#